data_AF-A0A1Q2CY95-F1
#
_entry.id   AF-A0A1Q2CY95-F1
#
_cell.length_a   1.000
_cell.length_b   1.000
_cell.length_c   1.000
_cell.angle_alpha   90.00
_cell.angle_beta   90.00
_cell.angle_gamma   90.00
#
_symmetry.space_group_name_H-M   'P 1'
#
loop_
_entity.id
_entity.type
_entity.pdbx_description
1 polymer ?
#
loop_
_entity_poly.entity_id
_entity_poly.type
_entity_poly.pdbx_seq_one_letter_code
_entity_poly.pdbx_strand_id
1 'polypeptide(L)'
;MSDLWTVDPREALRAGEEFDLDSLDRASTPGFTGDKAAAETLTAERGKLLSELQERLFANGRAGGKRNVLVIIQGLDTAGKGGIVRHVMGMVDPQGVALRSFGVPTAEERSHHYLWRIKKALPKPGLIGVFDRSQYEDVLVVRVDNLVDQDVWEPRFAEINRWERTLVNGGTTVLKFALMPSYDEQARRLMERIDRPDKRWKYSTGDLGTRSKWDQFQEAYADVFRRTSTEHAPWYVLPADRKWYPRLAITEILTRALIEMELKWPRVRWSPDVQRRRLAKTMSPELYAESVAETAGIVQKSIDASMDVSLEAAELRDAHADDATRESAIAAIESRRAELEADLATTLEDKQALLEEMAPDLAAATAATIPASADAIAVDEKVKDKAAKKSKTKDDSKKTKKKGKKDKK
;
A
#
# COMPACT_ATOMS: atom_id res chain seq x y z
N MET A 1 -17.82 -5.83 0.64
CA MET A 1 -18.26 -7.16 0.14
C MET A 1 -17.80 -8.22 1.12
N SER A 2 -18.44 -9.39 1.18
CA SER A 2 -17.87 -10.54 1.89
C SER A 2 -16.46 -10.80 1.39
N ASP A 3 -15.52 -11.06 2.30
CA ASP A 3 -14.14 -11.38 1.92
C ASP A 3 -14.15 -12.61 1.00
N LEU A 4 -13.60 -12.46 -0.21
CA LEU A 4 -13.53 -13.52 -1.22
C LEU A 4 -12.27 -14.39 -1.06
N TRP A 5 -11.45 -14.07 -0.06
CA TRP A 5 -10.39 -14.94 0.43
C TRP A 5 -10.98 -16.01 1.35
N THR A 6 -10.93 -17.26 0.90
CA THR A 6 -11.26 -18.45 1.69
C THR A 6 -10.12 -18.93 2.57
N VAL A 7 -8.89 -18.50 2.25
CA VAL A 7 -7.66 -18.74 3.00
C VAL A 7 -6.86 -17.45 2.96
N ASP A 8 -6.21 -17.06 4.06
CA ASP A 8 -5.32 -15.89 4.06
C ASP A 8 -4.26 -16.06 2.95
N PRO A 9 -4.09 -15.09 2.03
CA PRO A 9 -3.11 -15.23 0.95
C PRO A 9 -1.68 -15.43 1.45
N ARG A 10 -1.36 -15.02 2.67
CA ARG A 10 -0.05 -15.26 3.29
C ARG A 10 0.15 -16.72 3.66
N GLU A 11 -0.91 -17.49 3.86
CA GLU A 11 -0.84 -18.94 4.04
C GLU A 11 -0.88 -19.63 2.68
N ALA A 12 -1.86 -19.27 1.85
CA ALA A 12 -2.11 -19.92 0.57
C ALA A 12 -0.95 -19.82 -0.44
N LEU A 13 -0.11 -18.78 -0.34
CA LEU A 13 0.95 -18.49 -1.31
C LEU A 13 2.35 -18.63 -0.73
N ARG A 14 2.50 -18.97 0.55
CA ARG A 14 3.82 -19.08 1.18
C ARG A 14 4.57 -20.29 0.63
N ALA A 15 5.82 -20.07 0.26
CA ALA A 15 6.75 -21.18 0.06
C ALA A 15 7.15 -21.75 1.43
N GLY A 16 6.33 -22.68 1.95
CA GLY A 16 6.64 -23.45 3.15
C GLY A 16 7.64 -24.58 2.90
N GLU A 17 7.87 -25.42 3.90
CA GLU A 17 8.79 -26.57 3.81
C GLU A 17 8.37 -27.58 2.74
N GLU A 18 7.07 -27.77 2.56
CA GLU A 18 6.48 -28.69 1.57
C GLU A 18 6.26 -28.06 0.19
N PHE A 19 6.65 -26.80 -0.02
CA PHE A 19 6.42 -26.12 -1.29
C PHE A 19 7.28 -26.71 -2.41
N ASP A 20 6.62 -27.17 -3.47
CA ASP A 20 7.25 -27.62 -4.72
C ASP A 20 6.86 -26.72 -5.90
N LEU A 21 7.87 -26.13 -6.55
CA LEU A 21 7.67 -25.21 -7.67
C LEU A 21 7.16 -25.90 -8.94
N ASP A 22 7.46 -27.19 -9.11
CA ASP A 22 7.08 -27.96 -10.29
C ASP A 22 5.59 -28.30 -10.28
N SER A 23 5.01 -28.46 -9.08
CA SER A 23 3.58 -28.66 -8.86
C SER A 23 2.73 -27.38 -9.00
N LEU A 24 3.35 -26.20 -9.10
CA LEU A 24 2.63 -24.92 -9.09
C LEU A 24 1.82 -24.71 -10.37
N ASP A 25 0.49 -24.78 -10.28
CA ASP A 25 -0.40 -24.31 -11.34
C ASP A 25 -0.29 -22.78 -11.48
N ARG A 26 0.38 -22.35 -12.54
CA ARG A 26 0.67 -20.93 -12.84
C ARG A 26 -0.56 -20.11 -13.24
N ALA A 27 -1.68 -20.77 -13.53
CA ALA A 27 -2.96 -20.15 -13.88
C ALA A 27 -4.00 -20.20 -12.74
N SER A 28 -3.68 -20.87 -11.64
CA SER A 28 -4.53 -20.96 -10.45
C SER A 28 -4.70 -19.61 -9.73
N THR A 29 -5.63 -19.58 -8.78
CA THR A 29 -5.89 -18.43 -7.89
C THR A 29 -6.01 -18.89 -6.42
N PRO A 30 -4.94 -19.43 -5.81
CA PRO A 30 -5.00 -20.04 -4.47
C PRO A 30 -5.66 -19.13 -3.44
N GLY A 31 -6.54 -19.69 -2.61
CA GLY A 31 -7.26 -18.97 -1.56
C GLY A 31 -8.35 -18.00 -2.04
N PHE A 32 -8.45 -17.66 -3.33
CA PHE A 32 -9.42 -16.70 -3.85
C PHE A 32 -10.49 -17.37 -4.72
N THR A 33 -11.76 -17.16 -4.37
CA THR A 33 -12.92 -17.78 -5.07
C THR A 33 -13.59 -16.86 -6.07
N GLY A 34 -13.22 -15.58 -6.10
CA GLY A 34 -13.76 -14.61 -7.05
C GLY A 34 -13.18 -14.73 -8.46
N ASP A 35 -13.83 -14.04 -9.39
CA ASP A 35 -13.34 -13.89 -10.76
C ASP A 35 -12.49 -12.61 -10.93
N LYS A 36 -12.13 -12.31 -12.18
CA LYS A 36 -11.36 -11.10 -12.51
C LYS A 36 -12.08 -9.80 -12.10
N ALA A 37 -13.40 -9.71 -12.32
CA ALA A 37 -14.15 -8.50 -12.03
C ALA A 37 -14.27 -8.26 -10.52
N ALA A 38 -14.51 -9.35 -9.77
CA ALA A 38 -14.50 -9.35 -8.33
C ALA A 38 -13.11 -8.95 -7.78
N ALA A 39 -12.03 -9.50 -8.35
CA ALA A 39 -10.66 -9.16 -7.97
C ALA A 39 -10.32 -7.68 -8.23
N GLU A 40 -10.71 -7.13 -9.37
CA GLU A 40 -10.49 -5.71 -9.70
C GLU A 40 -11.25 -4.79 -8.73
N THR A 41 -12.48 -5.17 -8.36
CA THR A 41 -13.29 -4.42 -7.39
C THR A 41 -12.68 -4.48 -5.99
N LEU A 42 -12.34 -5.68 -5.51
CA LEU A 42 -11.72 -5.87 -4.20
C LEU A 42 -10.35 -5.20 -4.10
N THR A 43 -9.54 -5.24 -5.17
CA THR A 43 -8.25 -4.53 -5.21
C THR A 43 -8.45 -3.01 -5.07
N ALA A 44 -9.47 -2.44 -5.72
CA ALA A 44 -9.76 -1.01 -5.63
C ALA A 44 -10.29 -0.60 -4.25
N GLU A 45 -11.08 -1.46 -3.59
CA GLU A 45 -11.53 -1.26 -2.21
C GLU A 45 -10.34 -1.31 -1.25
N ARG A 46 -9.56 -2.40 -1.27
CA ARG A 46 -8.34 -2.56 -0.46
C ARG A 46 -7.31 -1.48 -0.71
N GLY A 47 -7.24 -0.95 -1.93
CA GLY A 47 -6.37 0.16 -2.29
C GLY A 47 -6.61 1.42 -1.44
N LYS A 48 -7.85 1.69 -1.03
CA LYS A 48 -8.17 2.83 -0.16
C LYS A 48 -7.60 2.64 1.24
N LEU A 49 -7.83 1.46 1.83
CA LEU A 49 -7.29 1.09 3.13
C LEU A 49 -5.76 1.08 3.11
N LEU A 50 -5.15 0.51 2.08
CA LEU A 50 -3.71 0.52 1.86
C LEU A 50 -3.13 1.94 1.82
N SER A 51 -3.82 2.87 1.15
CA SER A 51 -3.41 4.29 1.06
C SER A 51 -3.35 4.95 2.43
N GLU A 52 -4.41 4.81 3.21
CA GLU A 52 -4.51 5.36 4.58
C GLU A 52 -3.45 4.73 5.52
N LEU A 53 -3.29 3.41 5.48
CA LEU A 53 -2.30 2.72 6.31
C LEU A 53 -0.86 3.13 5.94
N GLN A 54 -0.59 3.32 4.64
CA GLN A 54 0.69 3.85 4.18
C GLN A 54 0.92 5.28 4.69
N GLU A 55 -0.11 6.13 4.70
CA GLU A 55 0.00 7.50 5.24
C GLU A 55 0.33 7.47 6.73
N ARG A 56 -0.30 6.59 7.52
CA ARG A 56 0.05 6.38 8.93
C ARG A 56 1.50 5.91 9.09
N LEU A 57 1.97 5.01 8.24
CA LEU A 57 3.39 4.60 8.21
C LEU A 57 4.31 5.80 7.96
N PHE A 58 3.98 6.63 6.97
CA PHE A 58 4.76 7.82 6.62
C PHE A 58 4.81 8.84 7.75
N ALA A 59 3.66 9.15 8.35
CA ALA A 59 3.56 10.06 9.49
C ALA A 59 4.40 9.59 10.68
N ASN A 60 4.38 8.29 10.97
CA ASN A 60 5.20 7.69 12.03
C ASN A 60 6.71 7.82 11.72
N GLY A 61 7.14 7.57 10.48
CA GLY A 61 8.53 7.78 10.08
C GLY A 61 8.99 9.24 10.25
N ARG A 62 8.13 10.20 9.85
CA ARG A 62 8.39 11.64 10.07
C ARG A 62 8.47 12.03 11.54
N ALA A 63 7.73 11.31 12.41
CA ALA A 63 7.76 11.53 13.85
C ALA A 63 8.94 10.85 14.58
N GLY A 64 9.83 10.16 13.84
CA GLY A 64 11.00 9.47 14.38
C GLY A 64 10.78 7.99 14.69
N GLY A 65 9.68 7.40 14.20
CA GLY A 65 9.48 5.95 14.20
C GLY A 65 10.54 5.22 13.38
N LYS A 66 10.76 3.94 13.67
CA LYS A 66 11.79 3.11 13.01
C LYS A 66 11.23 2.15 11.95
N ARG A 67 9.91 1.90 11.95
CA ARG A 67 9.28 0.90 11.09
C ARG A 67 9.29 1.34 9.62
N ASN A 68 9.44 0.37 8.73
CA ASN A 68 9.29 0.52 7.28
C ASN A 68 8.94 -0.85 6.66
N VAL A 69 8.53 -0.87 5.40
CA VAL A 69 8.28 -2.11 4.66
C VAL A 69 9.27 -2.22 3.51
N LEU A 70 9.84 -3.40 3.30
CA LEU A 70 10.61 -3.73 2.12
C LEU A 70 9.86 -4.80 1.31
N VAL A 71 9.34 -4.41 0.16
CA VAL A 71 8.72 -5.27 -0.83
C VAL A 71 9.76 -5.67 -1.87
N ILE A 72 10.07 -6.96 -1.96
CA ILE A 72 10.96 -7.53 -2.98
C ILE A 72 10.12 -8.23 -4.02
N ILE A 73 10.28 -7.86 -5.30
CA ILE A 73 9.56 -8.47 -6.41
C ILE A 73 10.58 -9.15 -7.32
N GLN A 74 10.47 -10.47 -7.42
CA GLN A 74 11.22 -11.29 -8.35
C GLN A 74 10.33 -12.01 -9.36
N GLY A 75 10.98 -12.55 -10.39
CA GLY A 75 10.35 -13.26 -11.52
C GLY A 75 11.14 -13.01 -12.80
N LEU A 76 11.08 -13.95 -13.74
CA LEU A 76 11.73 -13.80 -15.04
C LEU A 76 11.19 -12.59 -15.82
N ASP A 77 11.90 -12.22 -16.89
CA ASP A 77 11.39 -11.18 -17.78
C ASP A 77 10.02 -11.58 -18.34
N THR A 78 9.15 -10.57 -18.47
CA THR A 78 7.70 -10.67 -18.71
C THR A 78 6.81 -11.17 -17.56
N ALA A 79 7.36 -11.55 -16.41
CA ALA A 79 6.54 -12.02 -15.27
C ALA A 79 5.52 -10.99 -14.73
N GLY A 80 5.75 -9.70 -14.99
CA GLY A 80 4.79 -8.64 -14.65
C GLY A 80 5.23 -7.68 -13.56
N LYS A 81 6.50 -7.73 -13.12
CA LYS A 81 7.09 -6.89 -12.06
C LYS A 81 6.74 -5.40 -12.19
N GLY A 82 7.08 -4.77 -13.32
CA GLY A 82 6.73 -3.36 -13.56
C GLY A 82 5.23 -3.06 -13.63
N GLY A 83 4.40 -4.08 -13.90
CA GLY A 83 2.94 -3.95 -13.79
C GLY A 83 2.48 -3.93 -12.33
N ILE A 84 3.04 -4.80 -11.48
CA ILE A 84 2.79 -4.77 -10.02
C ILE A 84 3.18 -3.43 -9.45
N VAL A 85 4.41 -2.94 -9.73
CA VAL A 85 4.88 -1.64 -9.23
C VAL A 85 3.89 -0.54 -9.64
N ARG A 86 3.50 -0.48 -10.92
CA ARG A 86 2.57 0.55 -11.41
C ARG A 86 1.19 0.48 -10.74
N HIS A 87 0.64 -0.72 -10.55
CA HIS A 87 -0.73 -0.88 -10.07
C HIS A 87 -0.83 -0.84 -8.55
N VAL A 88 0.05 -1.55 -7.84
CA VAL A 88 0.00 -1.63 -6.37
C VAL A 88 0.56 -0.36 -5.74
N MET A 89 1.76 0.07 -6.15
CA MET A 89 2.33 1.32 -5.62
C MET A 89 1.64 2.56 -6.16
N GLY A 90 0.87 2.43 -7.25
CA GLY A 90 0.03 3.51 -7.75
C GLY A 90 -1.20 3.82 -6.89
N MET A 91 -1.49 3.01 -5.86
CA MET A 91 -2.61 3.22 -4.92
C MET A 91 -2.23 4.07 -3.70
N VAL A 92 -0.94 4.30 -3.46
CA VAL A 92 -0.42 5.03 -2.30
C VAL A 92 0.26 6.34 -2.71
N ASP A 93 0.56 7.21 -1.74
CA ASP A 93 1.25 8.47 -2.05
C ASP A 93 2.70 8.17 -2.51
N PRO A 94 3.13 8.67 -3.68
CA PRO A 94 4.48 8.41 -4.19
C PRO A 94 5.60 8.92 -3.27
N GLN A 95 5.36 9.90 -2.40
CA GLN A 95 6.33 10.37 -1.40
C GLN A 95 6.60 9.32 -0.31
N GLY A 96 5.65 8.40 -0.10
CA GLY A 96 5.76 7.27 0.81
C GLY A 96 6.48 6.05 0.23
N VAL A 97 6.89 6.10 -1.04
CA VAL A 97 7.45 4.95 -1.76
C VAL A 97 8.89 5.20 -2.19
N ALA A 98 9.77 4.22 -1.93
CA ALA A 98 11.15 4.22 -2.39
C ALA A 98 11.37 3.06 -3.38
N LEU A 99 11.20 3.32 -4.67
CA LEU A 99 11.40 2.33 -5.72
C LEU A 99 12.87 2.26 -6.15
N ARG A 100 13.44 1.05 -6.17
CA ARG A 100 14.73 0.76 -6.80
C ARG A 100 14.60 -0.44 -7.74
N SER A 101 14.95 -0.23 -9.00
CA SER A 101 15.14 -1.32 -9.97
C SER A 101 16.61 -1.68 -10.08
N PHE A 102 16.92 -2.96 -9.95
CA PHE A 102 18.29 -3.48 -10.07
C PHE A 102 18.49 -4.12 -11.44
N GLY A 103 19.52 -3.66 -12.15
CA GLY A 103 19.99 -4.24 -13.41
C GLY A 103 21.36 -4.91 -13.25
N VAL A 104 22.04 -5.16 -14.37
CA VAL A 104 23.41 -5.67 -14.39
C VAL A 104 24.31 -4.76 -13.53
N PRO A 105 25.11 -5.30 -12.59
CA PRO A 105 25.99 -4.49 -11.76
C PRO A 105 26.93 -3.60 -12.57
N THR A 106 27.20 -2.38 -12.10
CA THR A 106 28.24 -1.52 -12.69
C THR A 106 29.65 -2.00 -12.30
N ALA A 107 30.70 -1.42 -12.89
CA ALA A 107 32.08 -1.74 -12.50
C ALA A 107 32.36 -1.41 -11.03
N GLU A 108 31.85 -0.28 -10.53
CA GLU A 108 31.92 0.12 -9.12
C GLU A 108 31.15 -0.87 -8.23
N GLU A 109 29.92 -1.22 -8.61
CA GLU A 109 29.13 -2.18 -7.83
C GLU A 109 29.82 -3.54 -7.74
N ARG A 110 30.50 -3.99 -8.81
CA ARG A 110 31.31 -5.23 -8.84
C ARG A 110 32.59 -5.14 -8.00
N SER A 111 33.13 -3.95 -7.73
CA SER A 111 34.31 -3.80 -6.87
C SER A 111 33.97 -3.86 -5.37
N HIS A 112 32.69 -3.97 -5.03
CA HIS A 112 32.20 -4.14 -3.67
C HIS A 112 31.54 -5.51 -3.48
N HIS A 113 31.28 -5.86 -2.22
CA HIS A 113 30.42 -6.99 -1.89
C HIS A 113 29.02 -6.81 -2.50
N TYR A 114 28.38 -7.86 -3.03
CA TYR A 114 27.13 -7.74 -3.79
C TYR A 114 25.98 -7.05 -3.02
N LEU A 115 25.90 -7.27 -1.70
CA LEU A 115 24.94 -6.58 -0.83
C LEU A 115 25.18 -5.07 -0.69
N TRP A 116 26.33 -4.53 -1.07
CA TRP A 116 26.65 -3.10 -0.90
C TRP A 116 25.63 -2.21 -1.62
N ARG A 117 25.36 -2.49 -2.90
CA ARG A 117 24.40 -1.70 -3.69
C ARG A 117 22.97 -1.87 -3.18
N ILE A 118 22.66 -3.05 -2.62
CA ILE A 118 21.35 -3.38 -2.06
C ILE A 118 21.12 -2.57 -0.77
N LYS A 119 22.11 -2.56 0.13
CA LYS A 119 22.08 -1.81 1.39
C LYS A 119 21.91 -0.30 1.16
N LYS A 120 22.54 0.26 0.13
CA LYS A 120 22.39 1.69 -0.23
C LYS A 120 20.98 2.08 -0.67
N ALA A 121 20.18 1.11 -1.11
CA ALA A 121 18.83 1.34 -1.61
C ALA A 121 17.73 1.07 -0.58
N LEU A 122 18.08 0.65 0.65
CA LEU A 122 17.08 0.34 1.68
C LEU A 122 16.16 1.54 1.94
N PRO A 123 14.86 1.29 2.19
CA PRO A 123 13.92 2.34 2.53
C PRO A 123 14.30 3.00 3.86
N LYS A 124 14.05 4.29 3.95
CA LYS A 124 14.08 5.02 5.22
C LYS A 124 12.86 4.64 6.07
N PRO A 125 12.89 4.85 7.40
CA PRO A 125 11.72 4.71 8.24
C PRO A 125 10.51 5.49 7.72
N GLY A 126 9.33 4.88 7.79
CA GLY A 126 8.07 5.41 7.27
C GLY A 126 7.82 5.21 5.78
N LEU A 127 8.73 4.55 5.05
CA LEU A 127 8.56 4.29 3.62
C LEU A 127 8.23 2.83 3.32
N ILE A 128 7.56 2.62 2.20
CA ILE A 128 7.49 1.33 1.51
C ILE A 128 8.62 1.31 0.47
N GLY A 129 9.68 0.56 0.74
CA GLY A 129 10.73 0.26 -0.22
C GLY A 129 10.28 -0.82 -1.18
N VAL A 130 10.53 -0.63 -2.47
CA VAL A 130 10.16 -1.59 -3.52
C VAL A 130 11.37 -1.92 -4.35
N PHE A 131 11.79 -3.18 -4.30
CA PHE A 131 12.89 -3.72 -5.07
C PHE A 131 12.33 -4.49 -6.27
N ASP A 132 12.49 -3.93 -7.48
CA ASP A 132 12.27 -4.64 -8.75
C ASP A 132 13.58 -5.31 -9.16
N ARG A 133 13.62 -6.64 -8.97
CA ARG A 133 14.86 -7.40 -8.75
C ARG A 133 15.55 -7.00 -7.45
N SER A 134 16.55 -7.76 -7.00
CA SER A 134 17.10 -7.62 -5.63
C SER A 134 18.43 -8.36 -5.43
N GLN A 135 18.87 -8.53 -4.18
CA GLN A 135 20.01 -9.40 -3.81
C GLN A 135 19.89 -10.83 -4.33
N TYR A 136 18.67 -11.29 -4.67
CA TYR A 136 18.48 -12.63 -5.18
C TYR A 136 19.04 -12.83 -6.60
N GLU A 137 19.30 -11.76 -7.37
CA GLU A 137 20.01 -11.90 -8.65
C GLU A 137 21.39 -12.57 -8.48
N ASP A 138 22.02 -12.34 -7.34
CA ASP A 138 23.34 -12.87 -6.98
C ASP A 138 23.35 -14.38 -6.64
N VAL A 139 22.19 -15.03 -6.64
CA VAL A 139 22.00 -16.49 -6.53
C VAL A 139 21.08 -17.05 -7.62
N LEU A 140 20.62 -16.20 -8.54
CA LEU A 140 19.79 -16.56 -9.71
C LEU A 140 20.64 -16.53 -10.97
N VAL A 141 20.75 -15.37 -11.63
CA VAL A 141 21.50 -15.23 -12.89
C VAL A 141 22.98 -15.57 -12.70
N VAL A 142 23.54 -15.24 -11.54
CA VAL A 142 24.94 -15.61 -11.21
C VAL A 142 25.16 -17.11 -11.25
N ARG A 143 24.18 -17.90 -10.77
CA ARG A 143 24.21 -19.37 -10.84
C ARG A 143 23.97 -19.86 -12.27
N VAL A 144 22.90 -19.41 -12.91
CA VAL A 144 22.46 -19.94 -14.22
C VAL A 144 23.44 -19.61 -15.35
N ASP A 145 24.07 -18.43 -15.30
CA ASP A 145 25.10 -18.03 -16.27
C ASP A 145 26.52 -18.36 -15.80
N ASN A 146 26.66 -19.04 -14.65
CA ASN A 146 27.94 -19.45 -14.07
C ASN A 146 28.95 -18.29 -13.98
N LEU A 147 28.49 -17.14 -13.48
CA LEU A 147 29.28 -15.90 -13.45
C LEU A 147 30.38 -15.92 -12.38
N VAL A 148 30.21 -16.77 -11.36
CA VAL A 148 31.20 -17.12 -10.35
C VAL A 148 31.02 -18.60 -10.02
N ASP A 149 32.05 -19.22 -9.46
CA ASP A 149 32.01 -20.62 -9.06
C ASP A 149 30.95 -20.89 -7.97
N GLN A 150 30.48 -22.14 -7.90
CA GLN A 150 29.41 -22.54 -6.98
C GLN A 150 29.75 -22.30 -5.51
N ASP A 151 30.98 -22.55 -5.12
CA ASP A 151 31.52 -22.28 -3.79
C ASP A 151 31.48 -20.78 -3.41
N VAL A 152 31.34 -19.88 -4.39
CA VAL A 152 31.18 -18.43 -4.17
C VAL A 152 29.70 -18.02 -4.04
N TRP A 153 28.81 -18.50 -4.92
CA TRP A 153 27.40 -18.06 -4.86
C TRP A 153 26.56 -18.86 -3.87
N GLU A 154 26.90 -20.12 -3.62
CA GLU A 154 26.11 -20.98 -2.74
C GLU A 154 26.07 -20.50 -1.28
N PRO A 155 27.17 -20.04 -0.66
CA PRO A 155 27.14 -19.48 0.70
C PRO A 155 26.26 -18.23 0.84
N ARG A 156 25.97 -17.52 -0.27
CA ARG A 156 25.18 -16.29 -0.26
C ARG A 156 23.75 -16.52 0.24
N PHE A 157 23.18 -17.71 0.08
CA PHE A 157 21.85 -18.01 0.64
C PHE A 157 21.81 -17.83 2.17
N ALA A 158 22.81 -18.39 2.87
CA ALA A 158 22.90 -18.26 4.32
C ALA A 158 23.22 -16.81 4.74
N GLU A 159 24.01 -16.10 3.93
CA GLU A 159 24.30 -14.68 4.16
C GLU A 159 23.06 -13.79 3.98
N ILE A 160 22.27 -14.00 2.93
CA ILE A 160 21.00 -13.31 2.67
C ILE A 160 20.07 -13.49 3.87
N ASN A 161 19.90 -14.71 4.37
CA ASN A 161 19.06 -14.97 5.55
C ASN A 161 19.54 -14.22 6.79
N ARG A 162 20.86 -14.23 7.06
CA ARG A 162 21.42 -13.48 8.19
C ARG A 162 21.18 -11.99 8.02
N TRP A 163 21.38 -11.46 6.82
CA TRP A 163 21.18 -10.04 6.55
C TRP A 163 19.71 -9.63 6.63
N GLU A 164 18.78 -10.38 6.03
CA GLU A 164 17.33 -10.11 6.13
C GLU A 164 16.86 -10.12 7.59
N ARG A 165 17.35 -11.07 8.41
CA ARG A 165 17.10 -11.07 9.85
C ARG A 165 17.56 -9.78 10.54
N THR A 166 18.70 -9.20 10.15
CA THR A 166 19.14 -7.91 10.70
C THR A 166 18.20 -6.77 10.33
N LEU A 167 17.58 -6.79 9.15
CA LEU A 167 16.59 -5.79 8.74
C LEU A 167 15.32 -5.92 9.58
N VAL A 168 14.83 -7.14 9.74
CA VAL A 168 13.61 -7.42 10.54
C VAL A 168 13.81 -7.01 12.00
N ASN A 169 14.94 -7.38 12.60
CA ASN A 169 15.30 -6.95 13.96
C ASN A 169 15.44 -5.43 14.08
N GLY A 170 15.75 -4.74 12.97
CA GLY A 170 15.82 -3.27 12.89
C GLY A 170 14.47 -2.58 12.72
N GLY A 171 13.38 -3.33 12.55
CA GLY A 171 12.01 -2.81 12.37
C GLY A 171 11.53 -2.77 10.92
N THR A 172 12.24 -3.38 9.98
CA THR A 172 11.79 -3.54 8.58
C THR A 172 10.93 -4.79 8.43
N THR A 173 9.69 -4.64 8.00
CA THR A 173 8.89 -5.80 7.55
C THR A 173 9.31 -6.16 6.13
N VAL A 174 9.82 -7.38 5.92
CA VAL A 174 10.29 -7.86 4.60
C VAL A 174 9.23 -8.76 3.97
N LEU A 175 8.73 -8.38 2.79
CA LEU A 175 7.75 -9.14 2.01
C LEU A 175 8.36 -9.50 0.66
N LYS A 176 8.53 -10.79 0.36
CA LYS A 176 9.18 -11.25 -0.87
C LYS A 176 8.16 -11.94 -1.77
N PHE A 177 8.03 -11.48 -3.00
CA PHE A 177 7.05 -11.95 -3.96
C PHE A 177 7.75 -12.47 -5.22
N ALA A 178 7.49 -13.72 -5.58
CA ALA A 178 7.96 -14.30 -6.83
C ALA A 178 6.80 -14.44 -7.81
N LEU A 179 6.85 -13.70 -8.92
CA LEU A 179 5.87 -13.80 -9.99
C LEU A 179 6.25 -14.94 -10.94
N MET A 180 5.48 -16.03 -10.92
CA MET A 180 5.76 -17.24 -11.67
C MET A 180 4.72 -17.43 -12.79
N PRO A 181 4.96 -16.93 -14.02
CA PRO A 181 4.17 -17.33 -15.17
C PRO A 181 4.57 -18.74 -15.64
N SER A 182 3.76 -19.36 -16.47
CA SER A 182 4.10 -20.55 -17.23
C SER A 182 5.07 -20.22 -18.37
N TYR A 183 5.74 -21.26 -18.88
CA TYR A 183 6.58 -21.15 -20.06
C TYR A 183 5.80 -20.61 -21.26
N ASP A 184 4.55 -21.04 -21.45
CA ASP A 184 3.71 -20.60 -22.56
C ASP A 184 3.23 -19.15 -22.39
N GLU A 185 2.85 -18.75 -21.19
CA GLU A 185 2.49 -17.35 -20.94
C GLU A 185 3.69 -16.41 -21.14
N GLN A 186 4.89 -16.81 -20.74
CA GLN A 186 6.09 -16.01 -21.03
C GLN A 186 6.27 -15.82 -22.55
N ALA A 187 6.09 -16.88 -23.35
CA ALA A 187 6.17 -16.80 -24.82
C ALA A 187 5.12 -15.83 -25.38
N ARG A 188 3.86 -15.96 -24.94
CA ARG A 188 2.76 -15.09 -25.35
C ARG A 188 3.07 -13.62 -25.07
N ARG A 189 3.62 -13.31 -23.88
CA ARG A 189 3.99 -11.94 -23.49
C ARG A 189 5.18 -11.40 -24.26
N LEU A 190 6.16 -12.24 -24.58
CA LEU A 190 7.30 -11.85 -25.43
C LEU A 190 6.81 -11.51 -26.84
N MET A 191 5.97 -12.37 -27.43
CA MET A 191 5.37 -12.12 -28.73
C MET A 191 4.55 -10.81 -28.72
N GLU A 192 3.71 -10.60 -27.69
CA GLU A 192 2.95 -9.35 -27.53
C GLU A 192 3.87 -8.11 -27.51
N ARG A 193 5.05 -8.19 -26.89
CA ARG A 193 6.01 -7.07 -26.84
C ARG A 193 6.66 -6.79 -28.19
N ILE A 194 6.94 -7.82 -28.98
CA ILE A 194 7.51 -7.72 -30.33
C ILE A 194 6.48 -7.08 -31.26
N ASP A 195 5.25 -7.57 -31.22
CA ASP A 195 4.17 -7.13 -32.12
C ASP A 195 3.75 -5.69 -31.86
N ARG A 196 3.63 -5.30 -30.58
CA ARG A 196 3.15 -3.97 -30.17
C ARG A 196 4.23 -2.89 -30.28
N PRO A 197 4.09 -1.88 -31.16
CA PRO A 197 5.07 -0.80 -31.31
C PRO A 197 5.35 -0.05 -29.99
N ASP A 198 4.34 0.14 -29.14
CA ASP A 198 4.46 0.84 -27.86
C ASP A 198 5.17 0.02 -26.75
N LYS A 199 5.48 -1.26 -27.03
CA LYS A 199 6.13 -2.19 -26.10
C LYS A 199 7.49 -2.69 -26.56
N ARG A 200 7.87 -2.48 -27.82
CA ARG A 200 9.18 -2.93 -28.36
C ARG A 200 10.37 -2.44 -27.55
N TRP A 201 10.29 -1.23 -26.99
CA TRP A 201 11.35 -0.69 -26.12
C TRP A 201 11.58 -1.52 -24.83
N LYS A 202 10.62 -2.36 -24.44
CA LYS A 202 10.72 -3.28 -23.29
C LYS A 202 11.25 -4.66 -23.65
N TYR A 203 11.44 -4.95 -24.93
CA TYR A 203 11.98 -6.22 -25.40
C TYR A 203 13.51 -6.15 -25.45
N SER A 204 14.18 -7.16 -24.94
CA SER A 204 15.61 -7.36 -25.10
C SER A 204 15.85 -8.59 -25.96
N THR A 205 16.84 -8.56 -26.86
CA THR A 205 17.25 -9.76 -27.60
C THR A 205 17.76 -10.86 -26.66
N GLY A 206 18.27 -10.49 -25.49
CA GLY A 206 18.66 -11.43 -24.43
C GLY A 206 17.49 -12.20 -23.81
N ASP A 207 16.24 -11.73 -23.95
CA ASP A 207 15.06 -12.39 -23.36
C ASP A 207 14.91 -13.84 -23.87
N LEU A 208 15.30 -14.11 -25.13
CA LEU A 208 15.26 -15.46 -25.70
C LEU A 208 16.37 -16.37 -25.14
N GLY A 209 17.53 -15.81 -24.82
CA GLY A 209 18.62 -16.55 -24.15
C GLY A 209 18.25 -16.92 -22.71
N THR A 210 17.61 -16.01 -21.98
CA THR A 210 17.03 -16.33 -20.66
C THR A 210 15.95 -17.40 -20.78
N ARG A 211 15.08 -17.31 -21.79
CA ARG A 211 14.03 -18.29 -22.04
C ARG A 211 14.57 -19.68 -22.38
N SER A 212 15.66 -19.81 -23.13
CA SER A 212 16.24 -21.12 -23.46
C SER A 212 16.82 -21.84 -22.24
N LYS A 213 17.09 -21.12 -21.15
CA LYS A 213 17.54 -21.64 -19.86
C LYS A 213 16.41 -21.77 -18.84
N TRP A 214 15.16 -21.92 -19.30
CA TRP A 214 13.97 -21.92 -18.43
C TRP A 214 14.10 -22.86 -17.24
N ASP A 215 14.44 -24.12 -17.48
CA ASP A 215 14.53 -25.15 -16.42
C ASP A 215 15.60 -24.81 -15.39
N GLN A 216 16.77 -24.33 -15.82
CA GLN A 216 17.84 -23.88 -14.93
C GLN A 216 17.39 -22.72 -14.03
N PHE A 217 16.59 -21.79 -14.57
CA PHE A 217 16.00 -20.74 -13.77
C PHE A 217 14.91 -21.26 -12.82
N GLN A 218 14.09 -22.26 -13.22
CA GLN A 218 13.12 -22.87 -12.31
C GLN A 218 13.82 -23.52 -11.13
N GLU A 219 14.88 -24.31 -11.36
CA GLU A 219 15.70 -24.91 -10.31
C GLU A 219 16.33 -23.85 -9.39
N ALA A 220 16.88 -22.77 -9.97
CA ALA A 220 17.45 -21.69 -9.19
C ALA A 220 16.41 -20.98 -8.30
N TYR A 221 15.19 -20.76 -8.81
CA TYR A 221 14.08 -20.21 -8.02
C TYR A 221 13.62 -21.18 -6.92
N ALA A 222 13.50 -22.47 -7.21
CA ALA A 222 13.14 -23.48 -6.21
C ALA A 222 14.13 -23.47 -5.04
N ASP A 223 15.43 -23.34 -5.32
CA ASP A 223 16.46 -23.23 -4.29
C ASP A 223 16.38 -21.91 -3.51
N VAL A 224 16.08 -20.78 -4.18
CA VAL A 224 15.79 -19.52 -3.49
C VAL A 224 14.67 -19.69 -2.48
N PHE A 225 13.55 -20.31 -2.88
CA PHE A 225 12.42 -20.50 -1.99
C PHE A 225 12.77 -21.43 -0.83
N ARG A 226 13.33 -22.61 -1.12
CA ARG A 226 13.69 -23.61 -0.11
C ARG A 226 14.70 -23.09 0.91
N ARG A 227 15.68 -22.30 0.46
CA ARG A 227 16.81 -21.87 1.31
C ARG A 227 16.59 -20.53 1.98
N THR A 228 15.62 -19.72 1.54
CA THR A 228 15.47 -18.35 2.05
C THR A 228 14.04 -17.95 2.39
N SER A 229 13.04 -18.81 2.19
CA SER A 229 11.71 -18.58 2.76
C SER A 229 11.76 -18.88 4.26
N THR A 230 11.82 -17.83 5.07
CA THR A 230 11.92 -17.95 6.53
C THR A 230 10.66 -17.40 7.19
N GLU A 231 10.48 -17.65 8.49
CA GLU A 231 9.36 -17.06 9.25
C GLU A 231 9.40 -15.52 9.29
N HIS A 232 10.59 -14.94 9.46
CA HIS A 232 10.75 -13.49 9.58
C HIS A 232 10.81 -12.77 8.23
N ALA A 233 11.15 -13.49 7.15
CA ALA A 233 11.17 -12.99 5.78
C ALA A 233 10.67 -14.10 4.84
N PRO A 234 9.34 -14.30 4.73
CA PRO A 234 8.77 -15.35 3.90
C PRO A 234 8.84 -15.01 2.41
N TRP A 235 8.88 -16.05 1.58
CA TRP A 235 8.56 -15.94 0.16
C TRP A 235 7.10 -16.28 -0.09
N TYR A 236 6.45 -15.44 -0.88
CA TYR A 236 5.13 -15.68 -1.46
C TYR A 236 5.29 -15.93 -2.95
N VAL A 237 4.92 -17.13 -3.41
CA VAL A 237 5.05 -17.55 -4.80
C VAL A 237 3.70 -17.42 -5.49
N LEU A 238 3.64 -16.54 -6.48
CA LEU A 238 2.41 -16.06 -7.09
C LEU A 238 2.22 -16.67 -8.49
N PRO A 239 1.18 -17.49 -8.71
CA PRO A 239 0.70 -17.85 -10.05
C PRO A 239 0.46 -16.59 -10.88
N ALA A 240 1.24 -16.42 -11.95
CA ALA A 240 1.30 -15.15 -12.66
C ALA A 240 0.80 -15.22 -14.09
N ASP A 241 0.10 -16.27 -14.53
CA ASP A 241 -0.53 -16.28 -15.85
C ASP A 241 -1.66 -15.26 -15.93
N ARG A 242 -2.45 -15.17 -14.86
CA ARG A 242 -3.51 -14.19 -14.69
C ARG A 242 -2.95 -12.92 -14.05
N LYS A 243 -2.57 -11.92 -14.86
CA LYS A 243 -1.99 -10.64 -14.39
C LYS A 243 -2.76 -9.94 -13.25
N TRP A 244 -4.08 -10.17 -13.13
CA TRP A 244 -4.92 -9.57 -12.09
C TRP A 244 -4.72 -10.23 -10.71
N TYR A 245 -4.41 -11.53 -10.66
CA TYR A 245 -4.35 -12.27 -9.40
C TYR A 245 -3.13 -11.88 -8.54
N PRO A 246 -1.89 -11.80 -9.06
CA PRO A 246 -0.76 -11.29 -8.28
C PRO A 246 -0.95 -9.84 -7.82
N ARG A 247 -1.69 -9.00 -8.56
CA ARG A 247 -1.99 -7.63 -8.13
C ARG A 247 -2.87 -7.63 -6.89
N LEU A 248 -3.94 -8.43 -6.93
CA LEU A 248 -4.83 -8.62 -5.79
C LEU A 248 -4.06 -9.17 -4.58
N ALA A 249 -3.37 -10.30 -4.77
CA ALA A 249 -2.64 -10.98 -3.69
C ALA A 249 -1.60 -10.07 -3.01
N ILE A 250 -0.78 -9.34 -3.79
CA ILE A 250 0.22 -8.42 -3.22
C ILE A 250 -0.45 -7.26 -2.49
N THR A 251 -1.55 -6.73 -3.02
CA THR A 251 -2.32 -5.66 -2.36
C THR A 251 -2.85 -6.14 -1.01
N GLU A 252 -3.45 -7.33 -0.97
CA GLU A 252 -3.98 -7.92 0.26
C GLU A 252 -2.88 -8.19 1.29
N ILE A 253 -1.80 -8.88 0.89
CA ILE A 253 -0.68 -9.22 1.78
C ILE A 253 -0.01 -7.96 2.35
N LEU A 254 0.21 -6.94 1.51
CA LEU A 254 0.80 -5.68 1.95
C LEU A 254 -0.13 -4.92 2.90
N THR A 255 -1.44 -4.92 2.63
CA THR A 255 -2.44 -4.28 3.49
C THR A 255 -2.46 -4.95 4.86
N ARG A 256 -2.54 -6.28 4.92
CA ARG A 256 -2.48 -7.06 6.17
C ARG A 256 -1.20 -6.80 6.94
N ALA A 257 -0.05 -6.77 6.26
CA ALA A 257 1.22 -6.47 6.90
C ALA A 257 1.27 -5.06 7.52
N LEU A 258 0.58 -4.07 6.94
CA LEU A 258 0.48 -2.72 7.51
C LEU A 258 -0.54 -2.64 8.66
N ILE A 259 -1.63 -3.39 8.58
CA ILE A 259 -2.62 -3.53 9.68
C ILE A 259 -1.92 -4.04 10.94
N GLU A 260 -1.11 -5.10 10.81
CA GLU A 260 -0.35 -5.71 11.91
C GLU A 260 0.71 -4.79 12.52
N MET A 261 1.06 -3.69 11.86
CA MET A 261 1.92 -2.69 12.47
C MET A 261 1.20 -1.85 13.54
N GLU A 262 -0.14 -1.83 13.52
CA GLU A 262 -1.00 -1.09 14.45
C GLU A 262 -0.61 0.38 14.59
N LEU A 263 -0.26 1.01 13.46
CA LEU A 263 0.21 2.38 13.43
C LEU A 263 -0.94 3.35 13.65
N LYS A 264 -0.77 4.20 14.65
CA LYS A 264 -1.68 5.32 14.97
C LYS A 264 -1.09 6.62 14.45
N TRP A 265 -1.92 7.66 14.31
CA TRP A 265 -1.41 9.01 14.06
C TRP A 265 -0.45 9.43 15.18
N PRO A 266 0.73 9.99 14.85
CA PRO A 266 1.73 10.36 15.84
C PRO A 266 1.23 11.53 16.71
N ARG A 267 1.59 11.52 18.00
CA ARG A 267 1.32 12.65 18.89
C ARG A 267 2.20 13.84 18.51
N VAL A 268 1.60 15.01 18.44
CA VAL A 268 2.31 16.28 18.20
C VAL A 268 3.19 16.63 19.40
N ARG A 269 4.35 17.28 19.15
CA ARG A 269 5.28 17.78 20.19
C ARG A 269 5.03 19.24 20.55
N TRP A 270 3.93 19.81 20.07
CA TRP A 270 3.51 21.20 20.28
C TRP A 270 2.05 21.20 20.73
N SER A 271 1.64 22.26 21.42
CA SER A 271 0.30 22.39 21.99
C SER A 271 -0.68 22.99 20.97
N PRO A 272 -1.77 22.28 20.60
CA PRO A 272 -2.75 22.81 19.65
C PRO A 272 -3.39 24.13 20.05
N ASP A 273 -3.79 24.27 21.31
CA ASP A 273 -4.35 25.50 21.89
C ASP A 273 -3.41 26.71 21.71
N VAL A 274 -2.11 26.57 22.05
CA VAL A 274 -1.12 27.64 21.90
C VAL A 274 -0.99 28.08 20.44
N GLN A 275 -0.95 27.13 19.50
CA GLN A 275 -0.84 27.47 18.08
C GLN A 275 -2.14 28.06 17.53
N ARG A 276 -3.31 27.57 17.97
CA ARG A 276 -4.62 28.18 17.65
C ARG A 276 -4.66 29.64 18.09
N ARG A 277 -4.25 29.96 19.33
CA ARG A 277 -4.18 31.35 19.83
C ARG A 277 -3.25 32.23 19.00
N ARG A 278 -2.09 31.70 18.58
CA ARG A 278 -1.13 32.45 17.74
C ARG A 278 -1.69 32.73 16.35
N LEU A 279 -2.32 31.75 15.73
CA LEU A 279 -2.91 31.90 14.40
C LEU A 279 -4.12 32.85 14.43
N ALA A 280 -4.98 32.75 15.44
CA ALA A 280 -6.15 33.61 15.62
C ALA A 280 -5.81 35.11 15.58
N LYS A 281 -4.65 35.51 16.15
CA LYS A 281 -4.15 36.90 16.11
C LYS A 281 -3.86 37.45 14.71
N THR A 282 -3.74 36.57 13.71
CA THR A 282 -3.49 36.93 12.31
C THR A 282 -4.72 36.78 11.41
N MET A 283 -5.86 36.35 11.97
CA MET A 283 -7.11 36.15 11.25
C MET A 283 -8.08 37.31 11.50
N SER A 284 -8.96 37.59 10.54
CA SER A 284 -10.10 38.47 10.82
C SER A 284 -11.12 37.75 11.72
N PRO A 285 -11.90 38.47 12.53
CA PRO A 285 -12.93 37.86 13.37
C PRO A 285 -13.96 37.04 12.57
N GLU A 286 -14.33 37.49 11.37
CA GLU A 286 -15.29 36.80 10.50
C GLU A 286 -14.74 35.47 10.01
N LEU A 287 -13.50 35.45 9.52
CA LEU A 287 -12.84 34.22 9.07
C LEU A 287 -12.64 33.24 10.23
N TYR A 288 -12.34 33.75 11.43
CA TYR A 288 -12.23 32.90 12.61
C TYR A 288 -13.59 32.30 13.00
N ALA A 289 -14.67 33.08 12.96
CA ALA A 289 -16.03 32.61 13.20
C ALA A 289 -16.46 31.53 12.20
N GLU A 290 -16.16 31.71 10.90
CA GLU A 290 -16.36 30.67 9.89
C GLU A 290 -15.59 29.38 10.24
N SER A 291 -14.32 29.52 10.62
CA SER A 291 -13.51 28.38 11.04
C SER A 291 -14.09 27.66 12.26
N VAL A 292 -14.63 28.37 13.24
CA VAL A 292 -15.31 27.78 14.41
C VAL A 292 -16.54 26.98 13.96
N ALA A 293 -17.41 27.59 13.15
CA ALA A 293 -18.64 26.98 12.66
C ALA A 293 -18.41 25.68 11.86
N GLU A 294 -17.33 25.61 11.08
CA GLU A 294 -17.01 24.43 10.27
C GLU A 294 -16.28 23.32 11.03
N THR A 295 -15.69 23.61 12.20
CA THR A 295 -14.76 22.69 12.89
C THR A 295 -15.42 21.35 13.23
N ALA A 296 -16.62 21.38 13.81
CA ALA A 296 -17.32 20.15 14.23
C ALA A 296 -17.51 19.19 13.05
N GLY A 297 -18.00 19.70 11.91
CA GLY A 297 -18.25 18.89 10.72
C GLY A 297 -16.97 18.34 10.08
N ILE A 298 -15.90 19.14 10.03
CA ILE A 298 -14.61 18.70 9.48
C ILE A 298 -13.98 17.62 10.34
N VAL A 299 -13.92 17.83 11.66
CA VAL A 299 -13.27 16.90 12.58
C VAL A 299 -14.08 15.63 12.75
N GLN A 300 -15.41 15.71 12.90
CA GLN A 300 -16.26 14.52 13.01
C GLN A 300 -16.12 13.62 11.78
N LYS A 301 -16.13 14.20 10.57
CA LYS A 301 -15.90 13.45 9.33
C LYS A 301 -14.53 12.75 9.32
N SER A 302 -13.50 13.37 9.90
CA SER A 302 -12.18 12.77 10.03
C SER A 302 -12.15 11.65 11.08
N ILE A 303 -12.89 11.79 12.18
CA ILE A 303 -13.05 10.75 13.21
C ILE A 303 -13.74 9.53 12.58
N ASP A 304 -14.88 9.74 11.93
CA ASP A 304 -15.65 8.68 11.27
C ASP A 304 -14.80 7.91 10.27
N ALA A 305 -14.09 8.61 9.38
CA ALA A 305 -13.20 7.98 8.40
C ALA A 305 -12.08 7.16 9.06
N SER A 306 -11.50 7.65 10.16
CA SER A 306 -10.47 6.94 10.92
C SER A 306 -11.03 5.69 11.62
N MET A 307 -12.28 5.74 12.07
CA MET A 307 -12.96 4.59 12.69
C MET A 307 -13.32 3.54 11.65
N ASP A 308 -13.84 3.93 10.48
CA ASP A 308 -14.12 3.02 9.35
C ASP A 308 -12.88 2.21 8.97
N VAL A 309 -11.73 2.89 8.85
CA VAL A 309 -10.43 2.27 8.60
C VAL A 309 -10.05 1.27 9.69
N SER A 310 -10.29 1.63 10.95
CA SER A 310 -9.93 0.78 12.09
C SER A 310 -10.84 -0.45 12.18
N LEU A 311 -12.12 -0.30 11.84
CA LEU A 311 -13.07 -1.40 11.73
C LEU A 311 -12.69 -2.34 10.59
N GLU A 312 -12.44 -1.81 9.39
CA GLU A 312 -12.01 -2.63 8.24
C GLU A 312 -10.69 -3.38 8.54
N ALA A 313 -9.76 -2.72 9.23
CA ALA A 313 -8.51 -3.34 9.67
C ALA A 313 -8.73 -4.47 10.69
N ALA A 314 -9.62 -4.26 11.67
CA ALA A 314 -9.98 -5.27 12.67
C ALA A 314 -10.70 -6.46 12.04
N GLU A 315 -11.65 -6.23 11.13
CA GLU A 315 -12.34 -7.28 10.37
C GLU A 315 -11.35 -8.19 9.63
N LEU A 316 -10.32 -7.58 9.01
CA LEU A 316 -9.30 -8.31 8.28
C LEU A 316 -8.34 -9.11 9.19
N ARG A 317 -7.89 -8.48 10.28
CA ARG A 317 -6.97 -9.10 11.25
C ARG A 317 -7.64 -10.24 12.02
N ASP A 318 -8.88 -10.02 12.43
CA ASP A 318 -9.61 -10.87 13.37
C ASP A 318 -10.66 -11.75 12.63
N ALA A 319 -10.51 -11.91 11.31
CA ALA A 319 -11.42 -12.68 10.45
C ALA A 319 -11.65 -14.11 10.97
N HIS A 320 -10.62 -14.73 11.55
CA HIS A 320 -10.67 -16.09 12.10
C HIS A 320 -10.65 -16.14 13.63
N ALA A 321 -10.75 -15.00 14.32
CA ALA A 321 -10.75 -14.94 15.78
C ALA A 321 -12.07 -15.49 16.38
N ASP A 322 -12.13 -15.67 17.69
CA ASP A 322 -13.39 -15.91 18.39
C ASP A 322 -14.20 -14.61 18.56
N ASP A 323 -15.49 -14.74 18.90
CA ASP A 323 -16.38 -13.58 19.04
C ASP A 323 -15.92 -12.63 20.15
N ALA A 324 -15.36 -13.17 21.25
CA ALA A 324 -14.84 -12.37 22.34
C ALA A 324 -13.68 -11.44 21.89
N THR A 325 -12.79 -11.94 21.04
CA THR A 325 -11.68 -11.17 20.48
C THR A 325 -12.21 -10.06 19.56
N ARG A 326 -13.21 -10.36 18.71
CA ARG A 326 -13.83 -9.37 17.83
C ARG A 326 -14.56 -8.28 18.62
N GLU A 327 -15.34 -8.67 19.63
CA GLU A 327 -16.02 -7.73 20.53
C GLU A 327 -15.01 -6.83 21.27
N SER A 328 -13.90 -7.40 21.75
CA SER A 328 -12.83 -6.62 22.39
C SER A 328 -12.19 -5.62 21.42
N ALA A 329 -12.00 -5.98 20.15
CA ALA A 329 -11.44 -5.09 19.14
C ALA A 329 -12.40 -3.92 18.83
N ILE A 330 -13.70 -4.21 18.69
CA ILE A 330 -14.74 -3.18 18.48
C ILE A 330 -14.80 -2.24 19.68
N ALA A 331 -14.81 -2.76 20.91
CA ALA A 331 -14.83 -1.94 22.12
C ALA A 331 -13.60 -1.00 22.21
N ALA A 332 -12.42 -1.47 21.79
CA ALA A 332 -11.22 -0.63 21.74
C ALA A 332 -11.33 0.50 20.70
N ILE A 333 -11.98 0.25 19.56
CA ILE A 333 -12.25 1.27 18.54
C ILE A 333 -13.26 2.30 19.06
N GLU A 334 -14.34 1.87 19.69
CA GLU A 334 -15.35 2.76 20.29
C GLU A 334 -14.75 3.62 21.40
N SER A 335 -13.93 3.04 22.27
CA SER A 335 -13.19 3.79 23.28
C SER A 335 -12.31 4.87 22.64
N ARG A 336 -11.64 4.56 21.53
CA ARG A 336 -10.83 5.53 20.80
C ARG A 336 -11.67 6.62 20.12
N ARG A 337 -12.86 6.29 19.61
CA ARG A 337 -13.81 7.28 19.10
C ARG A 337 -14.16 8.29 20.21
N ALA A 338 -14.54 7.80 21.39
CA ALA A 338 -14.90 8.65 22.52
C ALA A 338 -13.75 9.59 22.94
N GLU A 339 -12.51 9.11 22.94
CA GLU A 339 -11.33 9.96 23.20
C GLU A 339 -11.19 11.10 22.18
N LEU A 340 -11.42 10.82 20.89
CA LEU A 340 -11.32 11.82 19.82
C LEU A 340 -12.47 12.82 19.86
N GLU A 341 -13.68 12.37 20.20
CA GLU A 341 -14.85 13.25 20.36
C GLU A 341 -14.69 14.18 21.58
N ALA A 342 -14.07 13.69 22.67
CA ALA A 342 -13.71 14.53 23.81
C ALA A 342 -12.64 15.60 23.44
N ASP A 343 -11.65 15.24 22.63
CA ASP A 343 -10.66 16.20 22.10
C ASP A 343 -11.31 17.25 21.17
N LEU A 344 -12.30 16.84 20.38
CA LEU A 344 -13.12 17.75 19.57
C LEU A 344 -13.92 18.72 20.44
N ALA A 345 -14.59 18.22 21.49
CA ALA A 345 -15.33 19.08 22.43
C ALA A 345 -14.42 20.14 23.05
N THR A 346 -13.25 19.72 23.55
CA THR A 346 -12.22 20.63 24.08
C THR A 346 -11.76 21.65 23.03
N THR A 347 -11.57 21.20 21.78
CA THR A 347 -11.20 22.08 20.67
C THR A 347 -12.27 23.13 20.35
N LEU A 348 -13.55 22.77 20.40
CA LEU A 348 -14.65 23.70 20.15
C LEU A 348 -14.77 24.72 21.28
N GLU A 349 -14.65 24.28 22.54
CA GLU A 349 -14.64 25.17 23.71
C GLU A 349 -13.50 26.21 23.62
N ASP A 350 -12.27 25.76 23.33
CA ASP A 350 -11.11 26.63 23.13
C ASP A 350 -11.33 27.66 22.02
N LYS A 351 -11.89 27.23 20.88
CA LYS A 351 -12.14 28.12 19.74
C LYS A 351 -13.27 29.11 20.04
N GLN A 352 -14.32 28.68 20.72
CA GLN A 352 -15.42 29.56 21.10
C GLN A 352 -14.96 30.62 22.10
N ALA A 353 -14.16 30.24 23.11
CA ALA A 353 -13.60 31.19 24.07
C ALA A 353 -12.72 32.26 23.39
N LEU A 354 -11.92 31.85 22.40
CA LEU A 354 -11.12 32.80 21.61
C LEU A 354 -11.96 33.72 20.73
N LEU A 355 -13.05 33.22 20.15
CA LEU A 355 -13.97 34.05 19.37
C LEU A 355 -14.67 35.08 20.27
N GLU A 356 -15.05 34.70 21.49
CA GLU A 356 -15.62 35.61 22.49
C GLU A 356 -14.63 36.72 22.88
N GLU A 357 -13.35 36.38 23.08
CA GLU A 357 -12.28 37.36 23.35
C GLU A 357 -12.08 38.33 22.16
N MET A 358 -12.28 37.87 20.92
CA MET A 358 -12.01 38.64 19.69
C MET A 358 -13.21 39.49 19.21
N ALA A 359 -14.42 38.93 19.24
CA ALA A 359 -15.65 39.52 18.72
C ALA A 359 -16.90 38.89 19.36
N PRO A 360 -17.34 39.41 20.53
CA PRO A 360 -18.49 38.88 21.28
C PRO A 360 -19.79 38.76 20.46
N ASP A 361 -20.08 39.74 19.60
CA ASP A 361 -21.30 39.73 18.78
C ASP A 361 -21.33 38.57 17.77
N LEU A 362 -20.17 38.22 17.20
CA LEU A 362 -20.04 37.07 16.29
C LEU A 362 -20.08 35.75 17.06
N ALA A 363 -19.47 35.72 18.25
CA ALA A 363 -19.47 34.55 19.11
C ALA A 363 -20.89 34.09 19.48
N ALA A 364 -21.77 35.04 19.84
CA ALA A 364 -23.17 34.76 20.14
C ALA A 364 -23.93 34.20 18.92
N ALA A 365 -23.67 34.71 17.71
CA ALA A 365 -24.30 34.21 16.49
C ALA A 365 -23.81 32.79 16.10
N THR A 366 -22.52 32.50 16.30
CA THR A 366 -21.93 31.19 16.00
C THR A 366 -22.38 30.12 17.01
N ALA A 367 -22.50 30.46 18.30
CA ALA A 367 -22.98 29.52 19.32
C ALA A 367 -24.40 28.98 19.01
N ALA A 368 -25.25 29.77 18.36
CA ALA A 368 -26.59 29.35 17.94
C ALA A 368 -26.62 28.34 16.77
N THR A 369 -25.48 28.11 16.10
CA THR A 369 -25.35 27.22 14.93
C THR A 369 -24.50 25.97 15.18
N ILE A 370 -23.79 25.89 16.32
CA ILE A 370 -23.07 24.68 16.74
C ILE A 370 -24.08 23.73 17.42
N PRO A 371 -24.28 22.49 16.92
CA PRO A 371 -25.19 21.54 17.56
C PRO A 371 -24.71 21.18 18.98
N ALA A 372 -25.61 21.24 19.95
CA ALA A 372 -25.28 21.20 21.38
C ALA A 372 -24.92 19.81 21.96
N SER A 373 -24.70 18.78 21.16
CA SER A 373 -24.24 17.47 21.65
C SER A 373 -23.74 16.55 20.52
N ALA A 374 -22.91 15.58 20.89
CA ALA A 374 -22.41 14.52 20.01
C ALA A 374 -23.54 13.69 19.35
N ASP A 375 -24.69 13.53 20.01
CA ASP A 375 -25.85 12.79 19.49
C ASP A 375 -26.60 13.51 18.36
N ALA A 376 -26.41 14.83 18.21
CA ALA A 376 -27.07 15.62 17.18
C ALA A 376 -26.31 15.66 15.83
N ILE A 377 -25.13 15.05 15.75
CA ILE A 377 -24.29 15.02 14.54
C ILE A 377 -24.54 13.72 13.74
N ALA A 378 -25.81 13.30 13.65
CA ALA A 378 -26.22 12.41 12.57
C ALA A 378 -26.30 13.25 11.28
N VAL A 379 -25.41 12.98 10.33
CA VAL A 379 -25.31 13.72 9.06
C VAL A 379 -26.66 13.71 8.35
N ASP A 380 -27.29 14.88 8.24
CA ASP A 380 -28.43 15.12 7.36
C ASP A 380 -28.00 14.79 5.91
N GLU A 381 -28.52 13.70 5.36
CA GLU A 381 -28.22 13.16 4.02
C GLU A 381 -28.43 14.18 2.89
N LYS A 382 -29.06 15.33 3.17
CA LYS A 382 -29.39 16.38 2.20
C LYS A 382 -28.20 17.18 1.65
N VAL A 383 -26.99 17.05 2.21
CA VAL A 383 -25.81 17.77 1.69
C VAL A 383 -25.13 17.03 0.52
N LYS A 384 -25.33 15.71 0.37
CA LYS A 384 -24.82 14.96 -0.79
C LYS A 384 -25.48 15.38 -2.12
N ASP A 385 -26.73 15.84 -2.09
CA ASP A 385 -27.48 16.21 -3.31
C ASP A 385 -27.09 17.56 -3.91
N LYS A 386 -26.58 18.51 -3.12
CA LYS A 386 -26.14 19.82 -3.65
C LYS A 386 -24.81 19.75 -4.40
N ALA A 387 -23.94 18.80 -4.06
CA ALA A 387 -22.70 18.54 -4.81
C ALA A 387 -22.98 17.76 -6.12
N ALA A 388 -23.94 16.83 -6.11
CA ALA A 388 -24.35 16.08 -7.30
C ALA A 388 -25.07 16.96 -8.34
N LYS A 389 -25.88 17.94 -7.92
CA LYS A 389 -26.56 18.87 -8.85
C LYS A 389 -25.62 19.86 -9.55
N LYS A 390 -24.51 20.26 -8.92
CA LYS A 390 -23.47 21.12 -9.54
C LYS A 390 -22.58 20.36 -10.53
N SER A 391 -22.47 19.03 -10.41
CA SER A 391 -21.75 18.18 -11.35
C SER A 391 -22.57 17.94 -12.65
N LYS A 392 -23.89 17.73 -12.53
CA LYS A 392 -24.77 17.48 -13.69
C LYS A 392 -24.91 18.68 -14.64
N THR A 393 -24.89 19.91 -14.13
CA THR A 393 -25.00 21.13 -14.97
C THR A 393 -23.76 21.43 -15.80
N LYS A 394 -22.56 20.97 -15.38
CA LYS A 394 -21.33 21.16 -16.17
C LYS A 394 -21.25 20.21 -17.37
N ASP A 395 -21.85 19.02 -17.29
CA ASP A 395 -21.73 18.01 -18.36
C ASP A 395 -22.68 18.26 -19.55
N ASP A 396 -23.86 18.83 -19.30
CA ASP A 396 -24.81 19.21 -20.36
C ASP A 396 -24.33 20.43 -21.18
N SER A 397 -23.54 21.33 -20.58
CA SER A 397 -22.93 22.46 -21.30
C SER A 397 -21.80 22.04 -22.26
N LYS A 398 -21.20 20.85 -22.02
CA LYS A 398 -20.14 20.28 -22.87
C LYS A 398 -20.70 19.44 -24.02
N LYS A 399 -21.87 18.81 -23.86
CA LYS A 399 -22.57 18.05 -24.93
C LYS A 399 -23.20 18.96 -25.99
N THR A 400 -23.68 20.15 -25.64
CA THR A 400 -24.28 21.09 -26.60
C THR A 400 -23.25 21.77 -27.50
N LYS A 401 -22.02 22.04 -27.02
CA LYS A 401 -20.94 22.62 -27.85
C LYS A 401 -20.32 21.65 -28.88
N LYS A 402 -20.50 20.33 -28.72
CA LYS A 402 -19.93 19.33 -29.65
C LYS A 402 -20.87 18.94 -30.81
N LYS A 403 -22.14 19.31 -30.76
CA LYS A 403 -23.13 19.05 -31.84
C LYS A 403 -23.20 20.15 -32.90
N GLY A 404 -22.68 21.36 -32.64
CA GLY A 404 -22.73 22.50 -33.57
C GLY A 404 -21.55 22.64 -34.54
N LYS A 405 -20.64 21.66 -34.64
CA LYS A 405 -19.42 21.77 -35.45
C LYS A 405 -19.25 20.66 -36.50
N LYS A 406 -20.37 20.04 -36.93
CA LYS A 406 -20.38 19.02 -37.99
C LYS A 406 -21.20 19.36 -39.24
N ASP A 407 -21.76 20.57 -39.31
CA ASP A 407 -22.40 21.11 -40.52
C ASP A 407 -21.74 22.44 -40.91
N LYS A 408 -20.61 22.36 -41.62
CA LYS A 408 -20.16 23.32 -42.64
C LYS A 408 -18.73 23.00 -43.10
N LYS A 409 -18.63 22.73 -44.41
CA LYS A 409 -17.47 22.46 -45.27
C LYS A 409 -16.88 21.06 -45.21
#